data_AF-A0A3N8AP20-F1
#
_entry.id   AF-A0A3N8AP20-F1
#
_cell.length_a   1.000
_cell.length_b   1.000
_cell.length_c   1.000
_cell.angle_alpha   90.00
_cell.angle_beta   90.00
_cell.angle_gamma   90.00
#
_symmetry.space_group_name_H-M   'P 1'
#
loop_
_entity.id
_entity.type
_entity.pdbx_description
1 polymer ?
#
loop_
_entity_poly.entity_id
_entity_poly.type
_entity_poly.pdbx_seq_one_letter_code
_entity_poly.pdbx_strand_id
1 'polypeptide(L)'
;MNNFSDHDEYKFDTGEDKEWFLVHSGAVTNTNPGSMVHIYINTTPICPDMTNREFRIMAKRLLKWSIILVERRIADLKRHDERTKERMIYWFNRCDENTRQYLISGFSRHLSVLKTLTPHHFVRSDPNLDKMLGCVPNMSDIDNEAAHVCGPNTERRLISIAMKFCTGLRDQNMYGDSRLSTLIHEVTHFVDTFGSSDHRYGLDPTAAAWARANPDLALRNADTLTGFVIYGEDLFAD
;
A
#
# COMPACT_ATOMS: atom_id res chain seq x y z
N MET A 1 -23.49 -24.17 -44.91
CA MET A 1 -22.35 -23.23 -45.06
C MET A 1 -22.65 -22.07 -44.11
N ASN A 2 -21.95 -21.82 -43.00
CA ASN A 2 -20.63 -22.27 -42.57
C ASN A 2 -20.66 -22.66 -41.09
N ASN A 3 -20.02 -23.80 -40.78
CA ASN A 3 -19.56 -24.12 -39.43
C ASN A 3 -18.57 -23.05 -39.00
N PHE A 4 -18.88 -22.28 -37.96
CA PHE A 4 -17.85 -21.58 -37.20
C PHE A 4 -17.11 -22.65 -36.40
N SER A 5 -15.90 -22.98 -36.85
CA SER A 5 -15.02 -23.92 -36.17
C SER A 5 -14.58 -23.34 -34.83
N ASP A 6 -14.70 -24.14 -33.78
CA ASP A 6 -14.05 -23.95 -32.46
C ASP A 6 -12.51 -24.04 -32.59
N HIS A 7 -11.92 -23.06 -33.26
CA HIS A 7 -10.48 -22.86 -33.24
C HIS A 7 -10.18 -21.42 -32.86
N ASP A 8 -10.27 -21.14 -31.56
CA ASP A 8 -9.57 -20.01 -30.96
C ASP A 8 -8.07 -20.25 -31.13
N GLU A 9 -7.51 -19.64 -32.18
CA GLU A 9 -6.08 -19.68 -32.54
C GLU A 9 -5.19 -19.02 -31.47
N TYR A 10 -5.81 -18.38 -30.48
CA TYR A 10 -5.14 -17.72 -29.37
C TYR A 10 -5.74 -18.13 -28.03
N LYS A 11 -5.31 -19.29 -27.52
CA LYS A 11 -5.50 -19.61 -26.09
C LYS A 11 -4.65 -18.66 -25.25
N PHE A 12 -5.23 -17.52 -24.89
CA PHE A 12 -4.63 -16.60 -23.92
C PHE A 12 -4.81 -17.17 -22.52
N ASP A 13 -3.69 -17.39 -21.82
CA ASP A 13 -3.69 -17.82 -20.43
C ASP A 13 -4.04 -16.63 -19.53
N THR A 14 -5.27 -16.61 -18.99
CA THR A 14 -5.87 -15.47 -18.27
C THR A 14 -5.59 -15.45 -16.77
N GLY A 15 -4.49 -16.05 -16.30
CA GLY A 15 -4.12 -16.03 -14.89
C GLY A 15 -3.76 -14.63 -14.36
N GLU A 16 -4.01 -14.37 -13.08
CA GLU A 16 -3.81 -13.05 -12.41
C GLU A 16 -2.39 -12.48 -12.50
N ASP A 17 -1.39 -13.31 -12.83
CA ASP A 17 0.03 -12.94 -12.89
C ASP A 17 0.61 -12.94 -14.34
N LYS A 18 -0.26 -12.95 -15.36
CA LYS A 18 0.11 -13.03 -16.79
C LYS A 18 0.21 -11.64 -17.43
N GLU A 19 0.87 -11.56 -18.58
CA GLU A 19 1.03 -10.34 -19.38
C GLU A 19 -0.31 -9.90 -19.99
N TRP A 20 -1.16 -10.87 -20.36
CA TRP A 20 -2.43 -10.67 -21.04
C TRP A 20 -3.59 -11.04 -20.10
N PHE A 21 -4.60 -10.18 -20.01
CA PHE A 21 -5.84 -10.42 -19.25
C PHE A 21 -7.06 -10.14 -20.12
N LEU A 22 -8.12 -10.92 -19.93
CA LEU A 22 -9.33 -10.82 -20.73
C LEU A 22 -10.15 -9.61 -20.27
N VAL A 23 -10.30 -8.61 -21.14
CA VAL A 23 -11.00 -7.36 -20.82
C VAL A 23 -12.52 -7.52 -20.94
N HIS A 24 -13.00 -8.40 -21.84
CA HIS A 24 -14.40 -8.79 -21.96
C HIS A 24 -14.51 -10.07 -22.80
N SER A 25 -15.31 -11.06 -22.37
CA SER A 25 -15.46 -12.34 -23.10
C SER A 25 -16.57 -12.34 -24.16
N GLY A 26 -17.37 -11.27 -24.25
CA GLY A 26 -18.60 -11.26 -25.06
C GLY A 26 -18.97 -9.92 -25.66
N ALA A 27 -18.00 -9.14 -26.16
CA ALA A 27 -18.32 -7.88 -26.81
C ALA A 27 -18.94 -8.20 -28.18
N VAL A 28 -20.26 -8.27 -28.26
CA VAL A 28 -21.01 -8.45 -29.50
C VAL A 28 -21.88 -7.22 -29.78
N THR A 29 -21.84 -6.75 -31.01
CA THR A 29 -22.64 -5.63 -31.53
C THR A 29 -23.27 -6.08 -32.84
N ASN A 30 -24.61 -6.14 -32.90
CA ASN A 30 -25.40 -6.00 -34.13
C ASN A 30 -26.92 -6.00 -33.88
N THR A 31 -27.50 -4.88 -33.43
CA THR A 31 -28.93 -4.62 -33.65
C THR A 31 -29.28 -3.15 -33.88
N ASN A 32 -28.48 -2.21 -33.37
CA ASN A 32 -28.71 -0.77 -33.56
C ASN A 32 -27.45 -0.07 -34.11
N PRO A 33 -27.55 0.70 -35.22
CA PRO A 33 -26.48 1.59 -35.65
C PRO A 33 -26.07 2.54 -34.52
N GLY A 34 -24.79 2.54 -34.14
CA GLY A 34 -24.25 3.36 -33.03
C GLY A 34 -24.03 2.63 -31.70
N SER A 35 -24.35 1.33 -31.58
CA SER A 35 -24.13 0.54 -30.35
C SER A 35 -22.69 0.03 -30.14
N MET A 36 -21.68 0.76 -30.64
CA MET A 36 -20.28 0.44 -30.31
C MET A 36 -19.91 1.06 -28.97
N VAL A 37 -19.46 0.23 -28.03
CA VAL A 37 -18.82 0.69 -26.80
C VAL A 37 -17.33 0.75 -27.05
N HIS A 38 -16.78 1.97 -27.10
CA HIS A 38 -15.33 2.16 -27.18
C HIS A 38 -14.72 1.96 -25.78
N ILE A 39 -13.96 0.88 -25.62
CA ILE A 39 -13.19 0.60 -24.40
C ILE A 39 -11.77 1.12 -24.63
N TYR A 40 -11.39 2.16 -23.90
CA TYR A 40 -10.02 2.66 -23.88
C TYR A 40 -9.24 1.98 -22.76
N ILE A 41 -8.18 1.26 -23.12
CA ILE A 41 -7.30 0.60 -22.16
C ILE A 41 -6.03 1.44 -22.05
N ASN A 42 -5.82 2.06 -20.89
CA ASN A 42 -4.57 2.72 -20.58
C ASN A 42 -3.52 1.65 -20.24
N THR A 43 -2.61 1.37 -21.18
CA THR A 43 -1.51 0.43 -21.00
C THR A 43 -0.25 1.07 -20.42
N THR A 44 -0.29 2.35 -20.06
CA THR A 44 0.89 3.02 -19.49
C THR A 44 1.27 2.34 -18.18
N PRO A 45 2.56 2.00 -18.00
CA PRO A 45 3.04 1.44 -16.74
C PRO A 45 2.75 2.33 -15.54
N ILE A 46 2.50 1.71 -14.37
CA ILE A 46 2.44 2.42 -13.09
C ILE A 46 3.81 3.03 -12.78
N CYS A 47 4.86 2.23 -12.90
CA CYS A 47 6.25 2.65 -12.77
C CYS A 47 6.91 2.62 -14.16
N PRO A 48 7.52 3.72 -14.63
CA PRO A 48 8.04 3.80 -16.00
C PRO A 48 9.29 2.94 -16.25
N ASP A 49 9.97 2.49 -15.19
CA ASP A 49 11.17 1.65 -15.22
C ASP A 49 10.86 0.15 -15.22
N MET A 50 9.59 -0.26 -15.19
CA MET A 50 9.19 -1.67 -15.23
C MET A 50 7.84 -1.88 -15.93
N THR A 51 7.58 -3.10 -16.38
CA THR A 51 6.28 -3.49 -16.92
C THR A 51 5.22 -3.57 -15.81
N ASN A 52 3.94 -3.44 -16.18
CA ASN A 52 2.85 -3.66 -15.23
C ASN A 52 2.87 -5.07 -14.62
N ARG A 53 3.37 -6.08 -15.34
CA ARG A 53 3.52 -7.43 -14.81
C ARG A 53 4.58 -7.49 -13.71
N GLU A 54 5.75 -6.91 -13.93
CA GLU A 54 6.81 -6.82 -12.91
C GLU A 54 6.33 -6.05 -11.69
N PHE A 55 5.61 -4.94 -11.90
CA PHE A 55 4.98 -4.19 -10.82
C PHE A 55 4.01 -5.06 -10.01
N ARG A 56 3.13 -5.84 -10.68
CA ARG A 56 2.19 -6.74 -9.97
C ARG A 56 2.91 -7.79 -9.12
N ILE A 57 3.98 -8.39 -9.65
CA ILE A 57 4.79 -9.37 -8.91
C ILE A 57 5.43 -8.71 -7.68
N MET A 58 6.05 -7.55 -7.86
CA MET A 58 6.66 -6.79 -6.77
C MET A 58 5.62 -6.38 -5.72
N ALA A 59 4.49 -5.79 -6.12
CA ALA A 59 3.41 -5.39 -5.21
C ALA A 59 2.85 -6.57 -4.39
N LYS A 60 2.64 -7.74 -5.03
CA LYS A 60 2.20 -8.96 -4.35
C LYS A 60 3.20 -9.44 -3.30
N ARG A 61 4.50 -9.34 -3.61
CA ARG A 61 5.58 -9.66 -2.66
C ARG A 61 5.61 -8.69 -1.49
N LEU A 62 5.52 -7.38 -1.74
CA LEU A 62 5.48 -6.35 -0.69
C LEU A 62 4.27 -6.54 0.22
N LEU A 63 3.07 -6.77 -0.33
CA LEU A 63 1.86 -7.07 0.44
C LEU A 63 2.03 -8.26 1.37
N LYS A 64 2.61 -9.36 0.87
CA LYS A 64 2.90 -10.55 1.68
C LYS A 64 3.85 -10.22 2.84
N TRP A 65 4.92 -9.47 2.59
CA TRP A 65 5.87 -9.07 3.62
C TRP A 65 5.25 -8.11 4.64
N SER A 66 4.41 -7.16 4.22
CA SER A 66 3.68 -6.27 5.12
C SER A 66 2.78 -7.06 6.07
N ILE A 67 2.03 -8.05 5.55
CA ILE A 67 1.18 -8.93 6.36
C ILE A 67 2.01 -9.64 7.43
N ILE A 68 3.14 -10.24 7.06
CA ILE A 68 4.02 -10.96 8.00
C ILE A 68 4.52 -10.04 9.12
N LEU A 69 5.00 -8.83 8.78
CA LEU A 69 5.53 -7.90 9.77
C LEU A 69 4.46 -7.40 10.72
N VAL A 70 3.27 -7.07 10.21
CA VAL A 70 2.16 -6.60 11.06
C VAL A 70 1.65 -7.72 11.96
N GLU A 71 1.54 -8.96 11.45
CA GLU A 71 1.20 -10.13 12.28
C GLU A 71 2.19 -10.34 13.42
N ARG A 72 3.50 -10.24 13.14
CA ARG A 72 4.54 -10.31 14.17
C ARG A 72 4.33 -9.24 15.25
N ARG A 73 4.06 -7.99 14.86
CA ARG A 73 3.84 -6.93 15.86
C ARG A 73 2.58 -7.09 16.68
N ILE A 74 1.50 -7.57 16.09
CA ILE A 74 0.30 -7.90 16.86
C ILE A 74 0.62 -9.02 17.86
N ALA A 75 1.37 -10.03 17.46
CA ALA A 75 1.81 -11.11 18.36
C ALA A 75 2.72 -10.60 19.48
N ASP A 76 3.66 -9.70 19.17
CA ASP A 76 4.55 -9.05 20.14
C ASP A 76 3.76 -8.23 21.16
N LEU A 77 2.82 -7.39 20.69
CA LEU A 77 1.93 -6.61 21.55
C LEU A 77 1.07 -7.49 22.46
N LYS A 78 0.63 -8.66 21.98
CA LYS A 78 -0.12 -9.64 22.80
C LYS A 78 0.76 -10.34 23.83
N ARG A 79 2.01 -10.67 23.47
CA ARG A 79 2.99 -11.28 24.38
C ARG A 79 3.47 -10.30 25.44
N HIS A 80 3.59 -9.03 25.08
CA HIS A 80 3.92 -7.90 25.94
C HIS A 80 5.23 -8.10 26.74
N ASP A 81 6.25 -8.63 26.07
CA ASP A 81 7.58 -8.81 26.64
C ASP A 81 8.38 -7.50 26.70
N GLU A 82 9.55 -7.56 27.35
CA GLU A 82 10.36 -6.36 27.59
C GLU A 82 10.87 -5.73 26.28
N ARG A 83 11.24 -6.54 25.29
CA ARG A 83 11.63 -6.07 23.95
C ARG A 83 10.50 -5.30 23.26
N THR A 84 9.26 -5.76 23.42
CA THR A 84 8.08 -5.07 22.90
C THR A 84 7.90 -3.71 23.59
N LYS A 85 8.05 -3.66 24.92
CA LYS A 85 7.96 -2.39 25.68
C LYS A 85 9.06 -1.42 25.27
N GLU A 86 10.30 -1.87 25.13
CA GLU A 86 11.41 -1.06 24.64
C GLU A 86 11.11 -0.46 23.27
N ARG A 87 10.54 -1.27 22.37
CA ARG A 87 10.14 -0.81 21.03
C ARG A 87 8.99 0.20 21.07
N MET A 88 8.00 0.00 21.95
CA MET A 88 6.93 0.97 22.18
C MET A 88 7.48 2.29 22.74
N ILE A 89 8.41 2.23 23.70
CA ILE A 89 9.09 3.41 24.26
C ILE A 89 9.91 4.12 23.18
N TYR A 90 10.60 3.38 22.33
CA TYR A 90 11.43 3.96 21.27
C TYR A 90 10.61 4.81 20.29
N TRP A 91 9.46 4.31 19.84
CA TRP A 91 8.61 4.96 18.84
C TRP A 91 7.50 5.85 19.40
N PHE A 92 7.07 5.65 20.65
CA PHE A 92 5.91 6.35 21.22
C PHE A 92 6.16 6.93 22.62
N ASN A 93 7.30 6.66 23.25
CA ASN A 93 7.60 7.01 24.65
C ASN A 93 6.49 6.63 25.63
N ARG A 94 5.78 5.54 25.31
CA ARG A 94 4.64 5.00 26.05
C ARG A 94 4.67 3.49 25.95
N CYS A 95 4.40 2.81 27.05
CA CYS A 95 4.28 1.35 27.09
C CYS A 95 3.14 0.88 28.01
N ASP A 96 2.21 1.77 28.33
CA ASP A 96 1.05 1.48 29.17
C ASP A 96 0.00 0.61 28.45
N GLU A 97 -0.92 0.06 29.23
CA GLU A 97 -1.98 -0.82 28.74
C GLU A 97 -2.88 -0.13 27.70
N ASN A 98 -3.23 1.14 27.88
CA ASN A 98 -4.11 1.84 26.94
C ASN A 98 -3.42 2.01 25.59
N THR A 99 -2.16 2.40 25.60
CA THR A 99 -1.33 2.46 24.39
C THR A 99 -1.23 1.09 23.73
N ARG A 100 -1.01 0.02 24.49
CA ARG A 100 -0.94 -1.35 23.95
C ARG A 100 -2.26 -1.75 23.27
N GLN A 101 -3.40 -1.53 23.92
CA GLN A 101 -4.71 -1.86 23.37
C GLN A 101 -5.04 -1.02 22.12
N TYR A 102 -4.66 0.26 22.12
CA TYR A 102 -4.77 1.13 20.95
C TYR A 102 -4.00 0.55 19.75
N LEU A 103 -2.73 0.18 19.96
CA LEU A 103 -1.89 -0.41 18.91
C LEU A 103 -2.44 -1.76 18.44
N ILE A 104 -2.85 -2.66 19.35
CA ILE A 104 -3.46 -3.95 18.97
C ILE A 104 -4.70 -3.73 18.11
N SER A 105 -5.59 -2.83 18.52
CA SER A 105 -6.85 -2.52 17.83
C SER A 105 -6.59 -1.95 16.44
N GLY A 106 -5.73 -0.94 16.34
CA GLY A 106 -5.38 -0.30 15.07
C GLY A 106 -4.64 -1.25 14.12
N PHE A 107 -3.63 -1.97 14.59
CA PHE A 107 -2.89 -2.93 13.75
C PHE A 107 -3.75 -4.11 13.32
N SER A 108 -4.73 -4.54 14.12
CA SER A 108 -5.67 -5.57 13.69
C SER A 108 -6.54 -5.11 12.51
N ARG A 109 -7.02 -3.86 12.53
CA ARG A 109 -7.75 -3.28 11.38
C ARG A 109 -6.82 -3.09 10.17
N HIS A 110 -5.62 -2.56 10.39
CA HIS A 110 -4.58 -2.42 9.37
C HIS A 110 -4.25 -3.75 8.69
N LEU A 111 -4.08 -4.82 9.46
CA LEU A 111 -3.86 -6.17 8.95
C LEU A 111 -5.05 -6.69 8.14
N SER A 112 -6.27 -6.44 8.61
CA SER A 112 -7.49 -6.81 7.87
C SER A 112 -7.51 -6.15 6.49
N VAL A 113 -7.13 -4.87 6.42
CA VAL A 113 -7.05 -4.14 5.16
C VAL A 113 -5.95 -4.71 4.26
N LEU A 114 -4.73 -4.88 4.77
CA LEU A 114 -3.61 -5.46 4.01
C LEU A 114 -3.97 -6.80 3.37
N LYS A 115 -4.74 -7.66 4.08
CA LYS A 115 -5.19 -8.95 3.57
C LYS A 115 -6.20 -8.89 2.43
N THR A 116 -6.88 -7.76 2.25
CA THR A 116 -7.81 -7.53 1.12
C THR A 116 -7.13 -6.88 -0.08
N LEU A 117 -5.98 -6.25 0.11
CA LEU A 117 -5.28 -5.57 -0.96
C LEU A 117 -4.69 -6.58 -1.95
N THR A 118 -4.70 -6.18 -3.20
CA THR A 118 -4.14 -6.88 -4.35
C THR A 118 -3.42 -5.86 -5.23
N PRO A 119 -2.58 -6.27 -6.19
CA PRO A 119 -1.93 -5.33 -7.10
C PRO A 119 -2.87 -4.34 -7.82
N HIS A 120 -4.15 -4.69 -8.03
CA HIS A 120 -5.16 -3.78 -8.60
C HIS A 120 -5.48 -2.52 -7.78
N HIS A 121 -5.13 -2.51 -6.49
CA HIS A 121 -5.35 -1.36 -5.62
C HIS A 121 -4.27 -0.29 -5.80
N PHE A 122 -3.19 -0.60 -6.51
CA PHE A 122 -2.11 0.33 -6.79
C PHE A 122 -2.37 1.00 -8.12
N VAL A 123 -2.39 2.33 -8.12
CA VAL A 123 -2.65 3.14 -9.30
C VAL A 123 -1.52 4.14 -9.47
N ARG A 124 -1.27 4.57 -10.71
CA ARG A 124 -0.36 5.69 -10.95
C ARG A 124 -0.98 6.96 -10.37
N SER A 125 -0.16 7.79 -9.73
CA SER A 125 -0.60 9.12 -9.29
C SER A 125 -1.21 9.91 -10.46
N ASP A 126 -2.42 10.44 -10.23
CA ASP A 126 -3.19 11.24 -11.19
C ASP A 126 -3.98 12.31 -10.40
N PRO A 127 -3.64 13.61 -10.56
CA PRO A 127 -4.31 14.68 -9.83
C PRO A 127 -5.83 14.72 -9.99
N ASN A 128 -6.36 14.24 -11.12
CA ASN A 128 -7.81 14.18 -11.32
C ASN A 128 -8.44 13.06 -10.50
N LEU A 129 -7.79 11.90 -10.43
CA LEU A 129 -8.23 10.79 -9.59
C LEU A 129 -8.21 11.19 -8.13
N ASP A 130 -7.13 11.80 -7.66
CA ASP A 130 -6.98 12.26 -6.29
C ASP A 130 -8.12 13.21 -5.88
N LYS A 131 -8.42 14.19 -6.73
CA LYS A 131 -9.54 15.11 -6.51
C LYS A 131 -10.89 14.39 -6.46
N MET A 132 -11.12 13.38 -7.31
CA MET A 132 -12.36 12.58 -7.29
C MET A 132 -12.49 11.75 -6.01
N LEU A 133 -11.38 11.26 -5.47
CA LEU A 133 -11.36 10.46 -4.25
C LEU A 133 -11.40 11.31 -2.97
N GLY A 134 -11.42 12.64 -3.10
CA GLY A 134 -11.46 13.57 -1.97
C GLY A 134 -10.09 13.82 -1.32
N CYS A 135 -8.99 13.44 -1.98
CA CYS A 135 -7.67 13.89 -1.59
C CYS A 135 -7.53 15.39 -1.88
N VAL A 136 -6.88 16.11 -0.98
CA VAL A 136 -6.29 17.42 -1.28
C VAL A 136 -4.81 17.14 -1.54
N PRO A 137 -4.31 17.28 -2.79
CA PRO A 137 -2.91 17.02 -3.08
C PRO A 137 -2.02 17.89 -2.19
N ASN A 138 -1.01 17.28 -1.57
CA ASN A 138 -0.02 18.04 -0.82
C ASN A 138 0.93 18.72 -1.83
N MET A 139 0.59 19.95 -2.20
CA MET A 139 1.28 20.70 -3.27
C MET A 139 2.69 21.17 -2.90
N SER A 140 3.14 20.97 -1.65
CA SER A 140 4.43 21.50 -1.19
C SER A 140 5.63 20.58 -1.37
N ASP A 141 5.45 19.27 -1.62
CA ASP A 141 6.59 18.33 -1.68
C ASP A 141 6.35 17.12 -2.61
N ILE A 142 5.74 17.37 -3.78
CA ILE A 142 5.33 16.33 -4.74
C ILE A 142 6.53 15.45 -5.19
N ASP A 143 7.72 16.04 -5.32
CA ASP A 143 8.91 15.31 -5.80
C ASP A 143 9.45 14.30 -4.76
N ASN A 144 9.11 14.47 -3.48
CA ASN A 144 9.53 13.56 -2.39
C ASN A 144 8.44 12.58 -1.96
N GLU A 145 7.24 12.67 -2.52
CA GLU A 145 6.15 11.73 -2.28
C GLU A 145 6.46 10.38 -2.95
N ALA A 146 6.40 9.30 -2.18
CA ALA A 146 6.57 7.94 -2.71
C ALA A 146 5.22 7.34 -3.12
N ALA A 147 4.23 7.51 -2.26
CA ALA A 147 2.86 7.11 -2.49
C ALA A 147 1.96 8.02 -1.65
N HIS A 148 0.66 7.94 -1.91
CA HIS A 148 -0.36 8.52 -1.05
C HIS A 148 -1.68 7.77 -1.17
N VAL A 149 -2.54 7.94 -0.17
CA VAL A 149 -3.93 7.49 -0.19
C VAL A 149 -4.88 8.61 0.21
N CYS A 150 -6.14 8.49 -0.19
CA CYS A 150 -7.20 9.30 0.38
C CYS A 150 -7.79 8.55 1.57
N GLY A 151 -7.56 9.03 2.79
CA GLY A 151 -8.03 8.38 4.02
C GLY A 151 -9.51 7.92 3.98
N PRO A 152 -10.46 8.73 3.45
CA PRO A 152 -11.87 8.33 3.32
C PRO A 152 -12.16 7.21 2.29
N ASN A 153 -11.22 6.88 1.40
CA ASN A 153 -11.36 5.90 0.32
C ASN A 153 -11.27 4.45 0.84
N THR A 154 -12.13 4.09 1.79
CA THR A 154 -12.10 2.77 2.46
C THR A 154 -12.77 1.66 1.64
N GLU A 155 -13.61 2.02 0.66
CA GLU A 155 -14.29 1.06 -0.22
C GLU A 155 -13.36 0.57 -1.34
N ARG A 156 -12.69 1.49 -2.06
CA ARG A 156 -11.81 1.16 -3.19
C ARG A 156 -10.35 0.96 -2.79
N ARG A 157 -9.92 1.57 -1.68
CA ARG A 157 -8.58 1.48 -1.09
C ARG A 157 -7.44 1.68 -2.10
N LEU A 158 -7.59 2.69 -2.95
CA LEU A 158 -6.59 2.99 -3.96
C LEU A 158 -5.35 3.63 -3.33
N ILE A 159 -4.19 3.12 -3.69
CA ILE A 159 -2.86 3.62 -3.31
C ILE A 159 -2.23 4.21 -4.56
N SER A 160 -2.09 5.53 -4.56
CA SER A 160 -1.46 6.27 -5.64
C SER A 160 0.05 6.16 -5.51
N ILE A 161 0.71 5.76 -6.58
CA ILE A 161 2.16 5.51 -6.65
C ILE A 161 2.82 6.63 -7.43
N ALA A 162 3.81 7.26 -6.79
CA ALA A 162 4.59 8.35 -7.34
C ALA A 162 6.00 7.87 -7.75
N MET A 163 6.74 8.76 -8.43
CA MET A 163 8.01 8.41 -9.05
C MET A 163 9.07 7.94 -8.05
N LYS A 164 9.10 8.48 -6.83
CA LYS A 164 10.06 8.08 -5.81
C LYS A 164 9.89 6.62 -5.38
N PHE A 165 8.67 6.08 -5.36
CA PHE A 165 8.47 4.65 -5.11
C PHE A 165 9.06 3.80 -6.22
N CYS A 166 8.93 4.24 -7.48
CA CYS A 166 9.42 3.51 -8.64
C CYS A 166 10.96 3.49 -8.69
N THR A 167 11.62 4.64 -8.61
CA THR A 167 13.07 4.73 -8.89
C THR A 167 13.91 5.15 -7.68
N GLY A 168 13.30 5.69 -6.63
CA GLY A 168 14.00 6.25 -5.46
C GLY A 168 14.08 5.31 -4.26
N LEU A 169 13.33 4.21 -4.24
CA LEU A 169 13.25 3.30 -3.10
C LEU A 169 13.67 1.88 -3.46
N ARG A 170 14.32 1.21 -2.51
CA ARG A 170 14.54 -0.24 -2.53
C ARG A 170 13.29 -0.94 -1.99
N ASP A 171 13.13 -2.24 -2.29
CA ASP A 171 12.01 -3.02 -1.77
C ASP A 171 12.00 -3.07 -0.24
N GLN A 172 13.17 -3.22 0.38
CA GLN A 172 13.33 -3.30 1.83
C GLN A 172 14.52 -2.46 2.28
N ASN A 173 14.40 -1.86 3.46
CA ASN A 173 15.47 -1.12 4.11
C ASN A 173 15.31 -1.26 5.63
N MET A 174 16.32 -1.83 6.29
CA MET A 174 16.25 -2.16 7.72
C MET A 174 16.12 -0.92 8.60
N TYR A 175 16.73 0.21 8.21
CA TYR A 175 16.82 1.42 9.04
C TYR A 175 16.43 2.69 8.29
N GLY A 176 15.51 2.58 7.33
CA GLY A 176 15.05 3.72 6.57
C GLY A 176 13.90 3.38 5.64
N ASP A 177 13.56 4.32 4.78
CA ASP A 177 12.41 4.19 3.89
C ASP A 177 12.67 3.15 2.79
N SER A 178 11.60 2.48 2.39
CA SER A 178 11.56 1.44 1.37
C SER A 178 10.15 1.33 0.80
N ARG A 179 10.00 0.65 -0.34
CA ARG A 179 8.67 0.36 -0.91
C ARG A 179 7.80 -0.41 0.07
N LEU A 180 8.40 -1.33 0.84
CA LEU A 180 7.69 -2.08 1.89
C LEU A 180 7.20 -1.18 3.02
N SER A 181 8.03 -0.25 3.50
CA SER A 181 7.63 0.66 4.57
C SER A 181 6.59 1.66 4.09
N THR A 182 6.72 2.18 2.86
CA THR A 182 5.70 3.04 2.24
C THR A 182 4.34 2.33 2.20
N LEU A 183 4.28 1.07 1.79
CA LEU A 183 3.00 0.33 1.77
C LEU A 183 2.40 0.18 3.18
N ILE A 184 3.22 -0.11 4.20
CA ILE A 184 2.75 -0.19 5.58
C ILE A 184 2.21 1.16 6.04
N HIS A 185 2.92 2.24 5.73
CA HIS A 185 2.58 3.62 6.02
C HIS A 185 1.22 4.00 5.43
N GLU A 186 1.05 3.86 4.11
CA GLU A 186 -0.17 4.28 3.41
C GLU A 186 -1.43 3.65 3.99
N VAL A 187 -1.35 2.36 4.35
CA VAL A 187 -2.52 1.66 4.91
C VAL A 187 -2.90 2.17 6.29
N THR A 188 -2.00 2.86 7.02
CA THR A 188 -2.35 3.50 8.30
C THR A 188 -3.25 4.74 8.14
N HIS A 189 -3.23 5.39 6.98
CA HIS A 189 -4.01 6.61 6.72
C HIS A 189 -5.50 6.36 6.50
N PHE A 190 -5.90 5.14 6.11
CA PHE A 190 -7.32 4.83 5.94
C PHE A 190 -8.07 5.07 7.25
N VAL A 191 -9.22 5.75 7.18
CA VAL A 191 -9.98 6.16 8.38
C VAL A 191 -10.54 4.96 9.15
N ASP A 192 -10.66 3.81 8.50
CA ASP A 192 -11.05 2.54 9.12
C ASP A 192 -9.87 1.73 9.66
N THR A 193 -8.63 2.24 9.58
CA THR A 193 -7.45 1.67 10.24
C THR A 193 -7.04 2.53 11.45
N PHE A 194 -5.99 3.33 11.35
CA PHE A 194 -5.59 4.31 12.36
C PHE A 194 -6.11 5.71 12.03
N GLY A 195 -6.40 6.01 10.76
CA GLY A 195 -6.66 7.39 10.32
C GLY A 195 -5.50 8.31 10.68
N SER A 196 -4.27 7.83 10.49
CA SER A 196 -3.04 8.54 10.85
C SER A 196 -2.83 9.79 9.99
N SER A 197 -1.93 10.65 10.45
CA SER A 197 -1.47 11.88 9.78
C SER A 197 0.05 11.86 9.60
N ASP A 198 0.57 12.80 8.82
CA ASP A 198 2.02 12.98 8.62
C ASP A 198 2.56 14.20 9.37
N HIS A 199 2.63 14.10 10.69
CA HIS A 199 3.24 15.15 11.51
C HIS A 199 4.77 15.15 11.42
N ARG A 200 5.38 14.00 11.13
CA ARG A 200 6.83 13.83 10.99
C ARG A 200 7.14 12.68 10.04
N TYR A 201 7.95 12.99 9.02
CA TYR A 201 8.49 12.03 8.07
C TYR A 201 9.79 11.37 8.53
N GLY A 202 10.04 10.15 8.04
CA GLY A 202 11.29 9.41 8.13
C GLY A 202 11.26 8.23 9.10
N LEU A 203 11.95 7.16 8.70
CA LEU A 203 12.22 5.98 9.53
C LEU A 203 13.65 5.98 10.05
N ASP A 204 13.99 6.97 10.87
CA ASP A 204 15.34 7.20 11.38
C ASP A 204 15.37 7.58 12.87
N PRO A 205 16.55 7.58 13.52
CA PRO A 205 16.67 7.94 14.94
C PRO A 205 16.19 9.35 15.30
N THR A 206 16.22 10.30 14.36
CA THR A 206 15.71 11.67 14.54
C THR A 206 14.18 11.68 14.57
N ALA A 207 13.53 10.91 13.70
CA ALA A 207 12.08 10.71 13.77
C ALA A 207 11.67 10.05 15.09
N ALA A 208 12.41 9.04 15.55
CA ALA A 208 12.16 8.43 16.85
C ALA A 208 12.40 9.41 18.02
N ALA A 209 13.43 10.27 17.95
CA ALA A 209 13.65 11.32 18.94
C ALA A 209 12.51 12.34 18.98
N TRP A 210 12.03 12.78 17.80
CA TRP A 210 10.85 13.63 17.70
C TRP A 210 9.62 12.97 18.31
N ALA A 211 9.41 11.69 18.03
CA ALA A 211 8.27 10.93 18.52
C ALA A 211 8.27 10.85 20.05
N ARG A 212 9.45 10.66 20.66
CA ARG A 212 9.57 10.65 22.13
C ARG A 212 9.30 12.00 22.78
N ALA A 213 9.60 13.09 22.09
CA ALA A 213 9.25 14.45 22.52
C ALA A 213 7.77 14.79 22.26
N ASN A 214 7.07 14.06 21.39
CA ASN A 214 5.69 14.34 20.97
C ASN A 214 4.81 13.07 21.00
N PRO A 215 4.66 12.39 22.15
CA PRO A 215 4.08 11.05 22.22
C PRO A 215 2.61 10.97 21.78
N ASP A 216 1.82 12.03 21.98
CA ASP A 216 0.43 12.08 21.51
C ASP A 216 0.33 12.14 19.98
N LEU A 217 1.22 12.89 19.33
CA LEU A 217 1.30 12.96 17.87
C LEU A 217 1.91 11.67 17.31
N ALA A 218 2.90 11.08 17.99
CA ALA A 218 3.54 9.84 17.57
C ALA A 218 2.57 8.66 17.46
N LEU A 219 1.55 8.57 18.32
CA LEU A 219 0.54 7.51 18.22
C LEU A 219 -0.41 7.67 17.03
N ARG A 220 -0.44 8.85 16.41
CA ARG A 220 -1.28 9.18 15.25
C ARG A 220 -0.46 9.47 14.00
N ASN A 221 0.86 9.28 14.05
CA ASN A 221 1.75 9.58 12.94
C ASN A 221 2.05 8.30 12.14
N ALA A 222 1.88 8.34 10.83
CA ALA A 222 1.97 7.16 9.97
C ALA A 222 3.38 6.54 9.99
N ASP A 223 4.43 7.36 9.95
CA ASP A 223 5.81 6.88 9.98
C ASP A 223 6.23 6.28 11.32
N THR A 224 5.74 6.78 12.45
CA THR A 224 6.08 6.20 13.76
C THR A 224 5.35 4.87 13.97
N LEU A 225 4.11 4.75 13.50
CA LEU A 225 3.39 3.47 13.44
C LEU A 225 4.11 2.47 12.53
N THR A 226 4.59 2.91 11.37
CA THR A 226 5.36 2.10 10.43
C THR A 226 6.71 1.69 11.02
N GLY A 227 7.42 2.61 11.67
CA GLY A 227 8.69 2.35 12.35
C GLY A 227 8.54 1.30 13.45
N PHE A 228 7.45 1.37 14.23
CA PHE A 228 7.12 0.30 15.17
C PHE A 228 6.96 -1.05 14.48
N VAL A 229 6.51 -1.10 13.23
CA VAL A 229 6.40 -2.36 12.48
C VAL A 229 7.73 -2.86 11.95
N ILE A 230 8.49 -2.03 11.23
CA ILE A 230 9.57 -2.51 10.36
C ILE A 230 10.99 -2.16 10.80
N TYR A 231 11.19 -1.11 11.60
CA TYR A 231 12.53 -0.60 11.89
C TYR A 231 13.41 -1.62 12.64
N GLY A 232 14.59 -1.95 12.10
CA GLY A 232 15.49 -2.94 12.67
C GLY A 232 15.04 -4.39 12.50
N GLU A 233 14.10 -4.67 11.61
CA GLU A 233 13.73 -6.04 11.23
C GLU A 233 14.67 -6.62 10.20
N ASP A 234 14.89 -7.94 10.30
CA ASP A 234 15.64 -8.68 9.29
C ASP A 234 14.95 -8.59 7.93
N LEU A 235 15.76 -8.44 6.89
CA LEU A 235 15.28 -8.41 5.52
C LEU A 235 14.76 -9.80 5.13
N PHE A 236 13.64 -9.83 4.43
CA PHE A 236 13.19 -11.03 3.75
C PHE A 236 14.17 -11.41 2.65
N ALA A 237 14.39 -12.71 2.46
CA ALA A 237 15.09 -13.21 1.29
C ALA A 237 14.26 -12.92 0.01
N ASP A 238 14.96 -12.65 -1.09
CA ASP A 238 14.38 -12.38 -2.40
C ASP A 238 13.65 -13.58 -3.01
#